data_AF-A0A6S7JLH2-F1
#
_entry.id   AF-A0A6S7JLH2-F1
#
_cell.length_a   1.000
_cell.length_b   1.000
_cell.length_c   1.000
_cell.angle_alpha   90.00
_cell.angle_beta   90.00
_cell.angle_gamma   90.00
#
_symmetry.space_group_name_H-M   'P 1'
#
loop_
_entity.id
_entity.type
_entity.pdbx_description
1 polymer ?
#
loop_
_entity_poly.entity_id
_entity_poly.type
_entity_poly.pdbx_seq_one_letter_code
_entity_poly.pdbx_strand_id
1 'polypeptide(L)' 'MELLLHWYSDYLLGRKKRVVVDDVSSSYLDVTSGVPQGSIVGALLFPVYVNGDLPDAAEHRK' A
#
# COMPACT_ATOMS: atom_id res chain seq x y z
N MET A 1 2.90 -13.11 15.19
CA MET A 1 1.72 -12.75 14.38
C MET A 1 1.20 -11.35 14.70
N GLU A 2 1.02 -10.97 15.96
CA GLU A 2 0.52 -9.62 16.33
C GLU A 2 1.43 -8.47 15.86
N LEU A 3 2.75 -8.59 16.00
CA LEU A 3 3.71 -7.57 15.54
C LEU A 3 3.60 -7.28 14.05
N LEU A 4 3.35 -8.32 13.24
CA LEU A 4 3.23 -8.18 11.78
C LEU A 4 1.93 -7.46 11.42
N LEU A 5 0.82 -7.78 12.10
CA LEU A 5 -0.47 -7.11 11.90
C LEU A 5 -0.43 -5.64 12.32
N HIS A 6 0.24 -5.32 13.43
CA HIS A 6 0.48 -3.93 13.82
C HIS A 6 1.31 -3.20 12.78
N TRP A 7 2.41 -3.80 12.32
CA TRP A 7 3.24 -3.18 11.28
C TRP A 7 2.46 -2.93 9.98
N TYR A 8 1.62 -3.88 9.55
CA TYR A 8 0.74 -3.66 8.39
C TYR A 8 -0.30 -2.56 8.62
N SER A 9 -0.87 -2.48 9.82
CA SER A 9 -1.82 -1.44 10.19
C SER A 9 -1.16 -0.06 10.11
N ASP A 10 0.03 0.08 10.70
CA ASP A 10 0.82 1.31 10.64
C ASP A 10 1.23 1.66 9.21
N TYR A 11 1.50 0.65 8.39
CA TYR A 11 1.89 0.83 6.99
C TYR A 11 0.72 1.32 6.09
N LEU A 12 -0.50 0.88 6.37
CA LEU A 12 -1.68 1.14 5.53
C LEU A 12 -2.55 2.29 6.03
N LEU A 13 -2.56 2.59 7.33
CA LEU A 13 -3.45 3.57 7.94
C LEU A 13 -2.74 4.90 8.22
N GLY A 14 -3.52 5.96 8.50
CA GLY A 14 -3.00 7.27 8.90
C GLY A 14 -2.22 8.04 7.82
N ARG A 15 -2.19 7.53 6.59
CA ARG A 15 -1.45 8.15 5.48
C ARG A 15 -2.15 9.42 5.00
N LYS A 16 -1.36 10.44 4.70
CA LYS A 16 -1.79 11.66 4.02
C LYS A 16 -0.96 11.87 2.76
N LYS A 17 -1.55 12.43 1.71
CA LYS A 17 -0.87 12.79 0.46
C LYS A 17 -1.17 14.23 0.09
N ARG A 18 -0.23 14.84 -0.62
CA ARG A 18 -0.41 16.13 -1.31
C ARG A 18 0.26 16.05 -2.67
N VAL A 19 -0.11 16.94 -3.57
CA VAL A 19 0.56 17.12 -4.86
C VAL A 19 1.41 18.38 -4.80
N VAL A 20 2.63 18.29 -5.33
CA VAL A 20 3.56 19.41 -5.46
C VAL A 20 3.97 19.49 -6.93
N VAL A 21 3.84 20.68 -7.53
CA VAL A 21 4.26 20.99 -8.90
C VAL A 21 5.01 22.31 -8.84
N ASP A 22 6.29 22.30 -9.23
CA ASP A 22 7.22 23.41 -9.04
C ASP A 22 7.21 23.91 -7.57
N ASP A 23 6.94 25.20 -7.36
CA ASP A 23 6.86 25.83 -6.03
C ASP A 23 5.43 25.84 -5.45
N VAL A 24 4.46 25.23 -6.14
CA VAL A 24 3.06 25.21 -5.72
C VAL A 24 2.70 23.86 -5.15
N SER A 25 1.93 23.86 -4.07
CA SER A 25 1.60 22.64 -3.35
C SER A 25 0.18 22.62 -2.81
N SER A 26 -0.53 21.50 -3.00
CA SER A 26 -1.90 21.31 -2.52
C SER A 26 -1.95 21.16 -1.00
N SER A 27 -3.14 21.25 -0.42
CA SER A 27 -3.37 20.75 0.95
C SER A 27 -3.12 19.24 1.03
N TYR A 28 -2.84 18.76 2.24
CA TYR A 28 -2.82 17.33 2.52
C TYR A 28 -4.25 16.78 2.53
N LEU A 29 -4.41 15.59 1.95
CA LEU A 29 -5.63 14.80 1.99
C LEU A 29 -5.34 13.43 2.60
N ASP A 30 -6.31 12.92 3.35
CA ASP A 30 -6.23 11.58 3.92
C ASP A 30 -6.35 10.51 2.82
N VAL A 31 -5.54 9.46 2.93
CA VAL A 31 -5.58 8.30 2.04
C VAL A 31 -6.36 7.20 2.74
N THR A 32 -7.60 6.98 2.30
CA THR A 32 -8.51 6.01 2.91
C THR A 32 -8.43 4.62 2.29
N SER A 33 -7.73 4.48 1.15
CA SER A 33 -7.69 3.24 0.39
C SER A 33 -6.37 3.06 -0.39
N GLY A 34 -6.12 1.85 -0.87
CA GLY A 34 -4.95 1.49 -1.66
C GLY A 34 -3.69 1.23 -0.84
N VAL A 35 -2.63 0.85 -1.54
CA VAL A 35 -1.29 0.60 -0.99
C VAL A 35 -0.34 1.75 -1.34
N PRO A 36 0.74 1.99 -0.56
CA PRO A 36 1.77 2.97 -0.94
C PRO A 36 2.43 2.60 -2.28
N GLN A 37 2.56 3.56 -3.19
CA GLN A 37 3.24 3.35 -4.48
C GLN A 37 4.73 3.64 -4.34
N GLY A 38 5.58 2.93 -5.09
CA GLY A 38 7.03 3.07 -5.05
C GLY A 38 7.73 2.27 -3.93
N SER A 39 6.98 1.46 -3.18
CA SER A 39 7.51 0.56 -2.17
C SER A 39 7.44 -0.90 -2.63
N ILE A 40 8.43 -1.71 -2.23
CA ILE A 40 8.43 -3.15 -2.47
C ILE A 40 7.21 -3.80 -1.78
N VAL A 41 6.95 -3.42 -0.53
CA VAL A 41 5.83 -3.93 0.27
C VAL A 41 4.48 -3.60 -0.37
N GLY A 42 4.31 -2.38 -0.88
CA GLY A 42 3.08 -1.98 -1.55
C GLY A 42 2.85 -2.79 -2.83
N ALA A 43 3.89 -3.04 -3.62
CA ALA A 43 3.81 -3.90 -4.80
C ALA A 43 3.42 -5.35 -4.45
N LEU A 44 3.96 -5.90 -3.35
CA LEU A 44 3.60 -7.23 -2.86
C LEU A 44 2.16 -7.32 -2.33
N LEU A 45 1.67 -6.24 -1.71
CA LEU A 45 0.30 -6.17 -1.18
C LEU A 45 -0.74 -5.82 -2.25
N PHE A 46 -0.34 -5.25 -3.39
CA PHE A 46 -1.26 -4.81 -4.44
C PHE A 46 -2.16 -5.93 -4.98
N PRO A 47 -1.67 -7.15 -5.29
CA PRO A 47 -2.53 -8.25 -5.72
C PRO A 47 -3.60 -8.61 -4.70
N VAL A 48 -3.24 -8.65 -3.42
CA VAL A 48 -4.19 -8.92 -2.31
C VAL A 48 -5.23 -7.81 -2.21
N TYR A 49 -4.78 -6.56 -2.32
CA TYR A 49 -5.65 -5.39 -2.25
C TYR A 49 -6.69 -5.37 -3.38
N VAL A 50 -6.32 -5.80 -4.59
CA VAL A 50 -7.20 -5.75 -5.77
C VAL A 50 -8.06 -7.01 -5.91
N ASN A 51 -7.49 -8.19 -5.67
CA ASN A 51 -8.19 -9.46 -5.91
C ASN A 51 -8.92 -9.97 -4.66
N GLY A 52 -8.56 -9.50 -3.46
CA GLY A 52 -9.12 -9.96 -2.19
C GLY A 52 -8.44 -11.23 -1.64
N ASP A 53 -7.60 -11.86 -2.44
CA ASP A 53 -6.85 -13.07 -2.14
C ASP A 53 -5.41 -12.98 -2.68
N LEU A 54 -4.52 -13.78 -2.08
CA LEU A 54 -3.25 -14.10 -2.74
C LEU A 54 -3.57 -15.20 -3.76
N PRO A 55 -3.08 -15.11 -5.02
CA PRO A 55 -3.15 -16.25 -5.91
C PRO A 55 -2.50 -17.44 -5.21
N ASP A 56 -3.18 -18.60 -5.23
CA ASP A 56 -2.67 -19.85 -4.67
C ASP A 56 -1.22 -19.99 -5.10
N ALA A 57 -0.32 -20.00 -4.11
CA ALA A 57 1.09 -19.64 -4.24
C ALA A 57 1.64 -20.02 -5.62
N ALA A 58 1.97 -19.01 -6.44
CA ALA A 58 2.49 -19.14 -7.79
C ALA A 58 3.21 -20.47 -7.97
N GLU A 59 2.53 -21.46 -8.57
CA GLU A 59 3.15 -22.71 -8.93
C GLU A 59 4.36 -22.34 -9.78
N HIS A 60 5.55 -22.65 -9.27
CA HIS A 60 6.77 -22.58 -10.04
C HIS A 60 6.68 -23.68 -11.12
N ARG A 61 5.90 -23.43 -12.17
CA ARG A 61 5.99 -24.20 -13.40
C ARG A 61 7.32 -23.86 -14.04
N LYS A 62 8.25 -24.81 -13.91
CA LYS A 62 9.44 -24.90 -14.76
C LYS A 62 9.04 -25.00 -16.23
#